data_AF-A0A2H0X0L8-F1
#
_entry.id   AF-A0A2H0X0L8-F1
#
_cell.length_a   1.000
_cell.length_b   1.000
_cell.length_c   1.000
_cell.angle_alpha   90.00
_cell.angle_beta   90.00
_cell.angle_gamma   90.00
#
_symmetry.space_group_name_H-M   'P 1'
#
loop_
_entity.id
_entity.type
_entity.pdbx_description
1 polymer ?
#
loop_
_entity_poly.entity_id
_entity_poly.type
_entity_poly.pdbx_seq_one_letter_code
_entity_poly.pdbx_strand_id
1 'polypeptide(L)' 'MYKRLQLFKRDPFDDQLRNHTLGGIYRGYSSIDITGDYRAIFKMFGKEAHFYRLGTHPELYGKDKIST' A
#
# COMPACT_ATOMS: atom_id res chain seq x y z
N MET A 1 -10.78 -9.43 4.18
CA MET A 1 -9.58 -9.64 3.34
C MET A 1 -9.88 -9.58 1.83
N TYR A 2 -10.76 -10.43 1.28
CA TYR A 2 -10.93 -10.56 -0.19
C TYR A 2 -11.41 -9.30 -0.94
N LYS A 3 -12.24 -8.46 -0.31
CA LYS A 3 -12.85 -7.29 -0.98
C LYS A 3 -11.84 -6.24 -1.48
N ARG A 4 -10.78 -5.96 -0.72
CA ARG A 4 -9.76 -4.95 -1.11
C ARG A 4 -8.85 -5.43 -2.23
N LEU A 5 -8.49 -6.71 -2.25
CA LEU A 5 -7.71 -7.26 -3.36
C LEU A 5 -8.51 -7.25 -4.67
N GLN A 6 -9.82 -7.57 -4.63
CA GLN A 6 -10.67 -7.48 -5.81
C GLN A 6 -10.84 -6.03 -6.29
N LEU A 7 -11.00 -5.09 -5.35
CA LEU A 7 -11.06 -3.68 -5.67
C LEU A 7 -9.76 -3.20 -6.34
N PHE A 8 -8.62 -3.55 -5.75
CA PHE A 8 -7.29 -3.23 -6.29
C PHE A 8 -7.04 -3.82 -7.68
N LYS A 9 -7.47 -5.06 -7.93
CA LYS A 9 -7.36 -5.69 -9.26
C LYS A 9 -8.19 -4.95 -10.32
N ARG A 10 -9.33 -4.38 -9.92
CA ARG A 10 -10.20 -3.60 -10.80
C ARG A 10 -9.61 -2.21 -11.04
N ASP A 11 -9.25 -1.53 -9.96
CA ASP A 11 -8.68 -0.19 -9.99
C ASP A 11 -7.77 0.01 -8.76
N PRO A 12 -6.44 0.03 -8.92
CA PRO A 12 -5.51 0.24 -7.81
C PRO A 12 -5.52 1.69 -7.29
N PHE A 13 -6.17 2.62 -7.99
CA PHE A 13 -6.30 4.02 -7.61
C PHE A 13 -7.69 4.37 -7.07
N ASP A 14 -8.56 3.38 -6.85
CA ASP A 14 -9.88 3.59 -6.23
C ASP A 14 -9.71 4.26 -4.86
N ASP A 15 -10.42 5.37 -4.62
CA ASP A 15 -10.29 6.20 -3.42
C ASP A 15 -10.50 5.40 -2.11
N GLN A 16 -11.27 4.32 -2.15
CA GLN A 16 -11.49 3.50 -0.97
C GLN A 16 -10.24 2.70 -0.55
N LEU A 17 -9.25 2.54 -1.45
CA LEU A 17 -7.95 1.95 -1.15
C LEU A 17 -7.01 2.97 -0.49
N ARG A 18 -7.35 4.26 -0.53
CA ARG A 18 -6.53 5.36 0.03
C ARG A 18 -5.07 5.26 -0.43
N ASN A 19 -4.89 4.99 -1.72
CA ASN A 19 -3.60 4.86 -2.36
C ASN A 19 -2.82 6.19 -2.24
N HIS A 20 -1.60 6.12 -1.75
CA HIS A 20 -0.67 7.25 -1.75
C HIS A 20 0.77 6.76 -1.92
N THR A 21 1.59 7.59 -2.56
CA THR A 21 3.01 7.31 -2.75
C THR A 21 3.77 7.46 -1.43
N LEU A 22 4.82 6.66 -1.26
CA LEU A 22 5.67 6.69 -0.07
C LEU A 22 6.97 7.44 -0.32
N GLY A 23 7.47 8.10 0.73
CA GLY A 23 8.78 8.72 0.79
C GLY A 23 9.88 7.84 1.38
N GLY A 24 11.05 8.43 1.63
CA GLY A 24 12.17 7.79 2.34
C GLY A 24 12.67 6.50 1.68
N ILE A 25 12.86 5.45 2.49
CA ILE A 25 13.32 4.13 2.03
C ILE A 25 12.34 3.45 1.06
N TYR A 26 11.09 3.90 1.04
CA TYR A 26 10.04 3.40 0.15
C TYR A 26 9.75 4.36 -1.01
N ARG A 27 10.69 5.25 -1.37
CA ARG A 27 10.53 6.12 -2.53
C ARG A 27 10.21 5.31 -3.79
N GLY A 28 9.10 5.67 -4.44
CA GLY A 28 8.59 5.00 -5.64
C GLY A 28 7.74 3.76 -5.36
N TYR A 29 7.45 3.46 -4.10
CA TYR A 29 6.39 2.54 -3.68
C TYR A 29 5.12 3.33 -3.34
N SER A 30 4.02 2.63 -3.21
CA SER A 30 2.73 3.17 -2.74
C SER A 30 2.16 2.29 -1.65
N SER A 31 1.30 2.88 -0.80
CA SER A 31 0.58 2.18 0.25
C SER A 31 -0.92 2.24 0.03
N ILE A 32 -1.63 1.15 0.34
CA ILE A 32 -3.09 1.06 0.34
C ILE A 32 -3.62 0.49 1.64
N ASP A 33 -4.87 0.82 1.95
CA ASP A 33 -5.65 0.21 3.02
C ASP A 33 -6.20 -1.16 2.66
N ILE A 34 -5.95 -2.14 3.54
CA ILE A 34 -6.47 -3.51 3.41
C ILE A 34 -7.64 -3.75 4.36
N THR A 35 -7.50 -3.43 5.65
CA THR A 35 -8.58 -3.51 6.65
C THR A 35 -8.09 -2.95 7.98
N GLY A 36 -8.95 -2.25 8.73
CA GLY A 36 -8.55 -1.68 10.03
C GLY A 36 -7.27 -0.86 9.88
N ASP A 37 -6.21 -1.25 10.61
CA ASP A 37 -4.89 -0.63 10.54
C ASP A 37 -3.91 -1.34 9.56
N TYR A 38 -4.32 -2.41 8.89
CA TYR A 38 -3.49 -3.14 7.94
C TYR A 38 -3.35 -2.40 6.62
N ARG A 39 -2.10 -2.30 6.18
CA ARG A 39 -1.63 -1.67 4.95
C ARG A 39 -0.90 -2.68 4.08
N ALA A 40 -0.91 -2.45 2.79
CA ALA A 40 0.00 -3.12 1.86
C ALA A 40 0.88 -2.09 1.15
N ILE A 41 2.18 -2.38 1.05
CA ILE A 41 3.15 -1.61 0.28
C ILE A 41 3.41 -2.36 -1.02
N PHE A 42 3.29 -1.66 -2.14
CA PHE A 42 3.49 -2.25 -3.46
C PHE A 42 4.17 -1.26 -4.41
N LYS A 43 4.62 -1.77 -5.55
CA LYS A 43 5.14 -0.97 -6.66
C LYS A 43 4.57 -1.49 -7.97
N MET A 44 4.25 -0.57 -8.87
CA MET A 44 3.80 -0.89 -10.23
C MET A 44 4.99 -1.13 -11.16
N PHE A 45 4.93 -2.20 -11.93
CA PHE A 45 5.84 -2.54 -13.03
C PHE A 45 5.00 -2.70 -14.29
N GLY A 46 4.77 -1.58 -14.99
CA GLY A 46 3.81 -1.54 -16.09
C GLY A 46 2.40 -1.86 -15.59
N LYS A 47 1.87 -3.03 -15.99
CA LYS A 47 0.54 -3.50 -15.60
C LYS A 47 0.54 -4.44 -14.38
N GLU A 48 1.72 -4.79 -13.88
CA GLU A 48 1.87 -5.71 -12.75
C GLU A 48 2.08 -4.93 -11.45
N ALA A 49 1.48 -5.41 -10.37
CA ALA A 49 1.65 -4.86 -9.04
C ALA A 49 2.40 -5.86 -8.17
N HIS A 50 3.59 -5.47 -7.69
CA HIS A 50 4.41 -6.30 -6.82
C HIS A 50 4.21 -5.85 -5.38
N PHE A 51 3.60 -6.71 -4.56
CA PHE A 51 3.41 -6.48 -3.13
C PHE A 51 4.70 -6.82 -2.39
N TYR A 52 5.24 -5.84 -1.67
CA TYR A 52 6.52 -5.94 -0.96
C TYR A 52 6.33 -6.26 0.52
N ARG A 53 5.38 -5.58 1.19
CA ARG A 53 5.08 -5.79 2.61
C ARG A 53 3.59 -5.65 2.87
N LEU A 54 3.11 -6.43 3.83
CA LEU A 54 1.80 -6.26 4.45
C LEU A 54 2.00 -6.20 5.96
N GLY A 55 1.28 -5.31 6.63
CA GLY A 55 1.39 -5.14 8.07
C GLY A 55 0.53 -3.98 8.56
N THR A 56 0.43 -3.84 9.87
CA THR A 56 -0.20 -2.69 10.51
C THR A 56 0.62 -1.41 10.30
N HIS A 57 0.01 -0.24 10.50
CA HIS A 57 0.72 1.03 10.35
C HIS A 57 1.98 1.11 11.23
N PRO A 58 1.97 0.70 12.52
CA PRO A 58 3.18 0.67 13.35
C PRO A 58 4.24 -0.33 12.86
N GLU A 59 3.84 -1.49 12.36
CA GLU A 59 4.80 -2.47 11.82
C GLU A 59 5.50 -1.94 10.58
N LEU A 60 4.78 -1.20 9.72
CA LEU A 60 5.33 -0.67 8.48
C LEU A 60 6.14 0.61 8.68
N TYR A 61 5.72 1.48 9.61
CA TYR A 61 6.23 2.86 9.71
C TYR A 61 6.78 3.23 11.10
N GLY A 62 6.64 2.38 12.13
CA GLY A 62 7.00 2.73 13.51
C GLY A 62 8.50 2.90 13.79
N LYS A 63 9.38 2.49 12.88
CA LYS A 63 10.85 2.60 13.04
C LYS A 63 11.52 3.60 12.10
N ASP A 64 10.87 3.96 11.01
CA ASP A 64 11.38 4.87 10.01
C ASP A 64 10.36 6.00 9.83
N LYS A 65 10.79 7.26 9.95
CA LYS A 65 9.96 8.43 9.64
C LYS A 65 9.69 8.47 8.13
N ILE A 66 8.86 7.56 7.66
CA ILE A 66 8.30 7.55 6.32
C ILE A 66 7.14 8.53 6.43
N SER A 67 7.40 9.80 6.10
CA SER A 67 6.30 10.76 5.89
C SER A 67 5.44 10.23 4.74
N THR A 68 4.25 9.80 5.11
CA THR A 68 3.09 9.62 4.24
C THR A 68 2.42 10.96 3.93
#